data_AF-A0A970SSS3-F1
#
_entry.id   AF-A0A970SSS3-F1
#
_cell.length_a   1.000
_cell.length_b   1.000
_cell.length_c   1.000
_cell.angle_alpha   90.00
_cell.angle_beta   90.00
_cell.angle_gamma   90.00
#
_symmetry.space_group_name_H-M   'P 1'
#
loop_
_entity.id
_entity.type
_entity.pdbx_description
1 polymer ?
#
loop_
_entity_poly.entity_id
_entity_poly.type
_entity_poly.pdbx_seq_one_letter_code
_entity_poly.pdbx_strand_id
1 'polypeptide(L)'
;MLLKKNKIQKLFLSFSLLLVGVFTLVSCEPSVDPTTTDPTITDPTTSDPTTDSTEPDEDIVYHDYYNGYYENLTSWENGEDLKTQLYQIVNKNVSFVNFDTSSQKWEVNQLADETFDNLDRVNLVYASYQPLKTYTSTSSNNGWQREHAFCQTLGNFHEGNDRPDTEQELVKQMRSDFHNLFASDKRINNSRGNKNLGNVDESMGTVVYPTDVHGNVTGVRAIESVGDESVSIFEPREEEKAMLARAIFYMATRFEDLNVVEGISGTGCKSHGMLVDLLLWSTDDVSLREYKHNIGVYSFQNNRNPYVDYPELVDYVFGSKQNESGTLEKIRPSYYDVVLEGETKDAKDERNFAIYDLKIHYQVGEKFVKKDDIKARIINQDLSKNSPLNTNDFTVSLSDNYEFEVKDLGTKEVRVTYLDYEAKYEIEIEADPSLLALYQYVLTNSDPFATLLNKPSEAGKIHIMNLGGLSFNFYFQSGKISSFHTASGLGRQFGTGTEAINSMYLETTNAFLYNEKTNVNEIHIVASTAATIKSAQINVSIGSYNFPQQAMSVGTAGNNTLYSFTLGEGVSYEGKVKISFSGFTNGALYIKRFAINAT
;
A
#
# COMPACT_ATOMS: atom_id res chain seq x y z
N MET A 1 22.06 30.45 2.73
CA MET A 1 20.89 30.53 3.64
C MET A 1 20.24 31.93 3.71
N LEU A 2 20.99 33.05 3.66
CA LEU A 2 20.40 34.42 3.64
C LEU A 2 19.75 34.83 2.30
N LEU A 3 20.19 34.28 1.16
CA LEU A 3 19.60 34.59 -0.16
C LEU A 3 18.18 33.99 -0.36
N LYS A 4 17.83 32.89 0.32
CA LYS A 4 16.50 32.23 0.21
C LYS A 4 15.37 33.04 0.87
N LYS A 5 15.65 33.78 1.97
CA LYS A 5 14.63 34.64 2.63
C LYS A 5 14.19 35.84 1.79
N ASN A 6 15.05 36.32 0.88
CA ASN A 6 14.73 37.46 0.01
C ASN A 6 13.84 37.09 -1.18
N LYS A 7 13.81 35.83 -1.64
CA LYS A 7 12.89 35.37 -2.69
C LYS A 7 11.43 35.41 -2.21
N ILE A 8 11.18 35.00 -0.96
CA ILE A 8 9.85 35.01 -0.32
C ILE A 8 9.32 36.44 -0.16
N GLN A 9 10.18 37.41 0.18
CA GLN A 9 9.76 38.82 0.34
C GLN A 9 9.52 39.57 -0.99
N LYS A 10 10.27 39.25 -2.06
CA LYS A 10 10.08 39.90 -3.36
C LYS A 10 8.79 39.46 -4.05
N LEU A 11 8.36 38.21 -3.88
CA LEU A 11 7.07 37.74 -4.41
C LEU A 11 5.88 38.43 -3.71
N PHE A 12 5.98 38.65 -2.39
CA PHE A 12 4.97 39.37 -1.61
C PHE A 12 4.81 40.85 -2.01
N LEU A 13 5.90 41.54 -2.38
CA LEU A 13 5.85 42.97 -2.70
C LEU A 13 5.15 43.23 -4.05
N SER A 14 5.24 42.30 -5.00
CA SER A 14 4.59 42.40 -6.31
C SER A 14 3.09 42.08 -6.26
N PHE A 15 2.65 41.22 -5.34
CA PHE A 15 1.23 40.85 -5.16
C PHE A 15 0.45 41.79 -4.23
N SER A 16 1.13 42.58 -3.40
CA SER A 16 0.49 43.43 -2.38
C SER A 16 -0.16 44.72 -2.92
N LEU A 17 -0.13 44.94 -4.24
CA LEU A 17 -0.70 46.16 -4.85
C LEU A 17 -2.01 45.94 -5.61
N LEU A 18 -2.85 44.98 -5.21
CA LEU A 18 -4.28 45.00 -5.59
C LEU A 18 -5.16 44.08 -4.71
N LEU A 19 -5.08 44.16 -3.37
CA LEU A 19 -5.94 43.35 -2.50
C LEU A 19 -7.11 44.18 -1.93
N VAL A 20 -8.21 44.24 -2.70
CA VAL A 20 -9.56 44.36 -2.13
C VAL A 20 -10.21 43.00 -2.38
N GLY A 21 -10.29 42.19 -1.32
CA GLY A 21 -10.84 40.84 -1.37
C GLY A 21 -12.30 40.85 -1.85
N VAL A 22 -12.48 40.41 -3.08
CA VAL A 22 -13.74 39.86 -3.60
C VAL A 22 -13.35 38.50 -4.14
N PHE A 23 -13.82 37.42 -3.50
CA PHE A 23 -13.71 36.06 -4.02
C PHE A 23 -14.50 36.03 -5.34
N THR A 24 -13.80 36.17 -6.47
CA THR A 24 -14.41 36.09 -7.80
C THR A 24 -14.51 34.64 -8.20
N LEU A 25 -15.75 34.18 -8.35
CA LEU A 25 -16.10 32.90 -8.93
C LEU A 25 -15.79 32.88 -10.42
N VAL A 26 -15.11 31.85 -10.91
CA VAL A 26 -15.02 31.59 -12.34
C VAL A 26 -16.16 30.63 -12.71
N SER A 27 -17.30 31.21 -13.12
CA SER A 27 -18.44 30.46 -13.67
C SER A 27 -18.23 30.23 -15.18
N CYS A 28 -18.63 29.06 -15.69
CA CYS A 28 -18.53 28.68 -17.10
C CYS A 28 -19.31 29.63 -18.02
N GLU A 29 -18.61 30.49 -18.78
CA GLU A 29 -19.08 31.05 -20.04
C GLU A 29 -17.91 31.16 -21.05
N PRO A 30 -18.15 31.00 -22.36
CA PRO A 30 -17.11 31.12 -23.39
C PRO A 30 -16.73 32.59 -23.62
N SER A 31 -15.43 32.85 -23.76
CA SER A 31 -14.82 34.17 -23.91
C SER A 31 -15.35 34.95 -25.13
N VAL A 32 -15.77 36.20 -24.90
CA VAL A 32 -15.87 37.24 -25.94
C VAL A 32 -14.98 38.42 -25.54
N ASP A 33 -14.15 38.82 -26.52
CA ASP A 33 -13.21 39.93 -26.57
C ASP A 33 -13.82 41.30 -26.16
N PRO A 34 -13.05 42.19 -25.51
CA PRO A 34 -13.24 43.61 -25.76
C PRO A 34 -11.93 44.38 -26.02
N THR A 35 -12.01 45.16 -27.08
CA THR A 35 -11.05 46.15 -27.56
C THR A 35 -11.08 47.46 -26.74
N THR A 36 -9.89 48.02 -26.50
CA THR A 36 -9.52 49.46 -26.31
C THR A 36 -10.09 50.21 -25.09
N THR A 37 -9.29 50.92 -24.27
CA THR A 37 -8.54 52.16 -24.60
C THR A 37 -7.60 52.55 -23.44
N ASP A 38 -6.46 53.18 -23.79
CA ASP A 38 -5.45 53.83 -22.93
C ASP A 38 -5.98 55.08 -22.20
N PRO A 39 -5.40 55.46 -21.04
CA PRO A 39 -4.71 56.76 -21.05
C PRO A 39 -3.39 56.80 -20.24
N THR A 40 -2.33 57.22 -20.94
CA THR A 40 -1.15 57.99 -20.48
C THR A 40 -1.32 58.80 -19.18
N ILE A 41 -0.44 58.57 -18.19
CA ILE A 41 0.01 59.57 -17.20
C ILE A 41 1.51 59.42 -16.91
N THR A 42 2.14 60.58 -16.74
CA THR A 42 3.55 60.98 -16.74
C THR A 42 4.42 60.56 -15.55
N ASP A 43 5.72 60.38 -15.83
CA ASP A 43 6.88 60.30 -14.93
C ASP A 43 7.07 61.57 -14.06
N PRO A 44 7.74 61.45 -12.89
CA PRO A 44 9.03 62.15 -12.77
C PRO A 44 10.12 61.39 -11.98
N THR A 45 11.25 61.14 -12.66
CA THR A 45 12.66 61.42 -12.30
C THR A 45 13.21 61.18 -10.87
N THR A 46 14.19 60.25 -10.82
CA THR A 46 15.56 60.33 -10.24
C THR A 46 15.78 60.46 -8.73
N SER A 47 16.43 59.42 -8.15
CA SER A 47 17.75 59.55 -7.52
C SER A 47 18.42 58.17 -7.33
N ASP A 48 19.64 58.05 -7.86
CA ASP A 48 20.71 57.10 -7.52
C ASP A 48 21.97 58.01 -7.32
N PRO A 49 23.08 57.68 -6.61
CA PRO A 49 23.64 56.34 -6.46
C PRO A 49 24.32 55.96 -5.13
N THR A 50 24.46 54.66 -4.88
CA THR A 50 25.71 54.13 -4.32
C THR A 50 26.06 52.79 -4.98
N THR A 51 27.17 52.83 -5.71
CA THR A 51 27.89 51.72 -6.33
C THR A 51 28.25 50.61 -5.34
N ASP A 52 27.77 49.39 -5.60
CA ASP A 52 28.39 48.16 -5.14
C ASP A 52 28.81 47.33 -6.35
N SER A 53 30.00 46.75 -6.26
CA SER A 53 30.81 46.20 -7.34
C SER A 53 30.15 45.02 -8.04
N THR A 54 29.96 45.14 -9.35
CA THR A 54 29.70 44.01 -10.26
C THR A 54 31.00 43.23 -10.48
N GLU A 55 31.22 42.16 -9.72
CA GLU A 55 31.90 41.01 -10.33
C GLU A 55 30.90 40.37 -11.32
N PRO A 56 31.34 39.96 -12.52
CA PRO A 56 30.46 39.25 -13.44
C PRO A 56 30.09 37.90 -12.81
N ASP A 57 28.78 37.63 -12.66
CA ASP A 57 28.27 36.29 -12.37
C ASP A 57 28.95 35.32 -13.34
N GLU A 58 29.66 34.31 -12.82
CA GLU A 58 30.10 33.19 -13.67
C GLU A 58 28.84 32.64 -14.38
N ASP A 59 28.87 32.56 -15.72
CA ASP A 59 27.78 31.93 -16.49
C ASP A 59 27.71 30.46 -16.07
N ILE A 60 26.89 30.14 -15.07
CA ILE A 60 26.65 28.77 -14.61
C ILE A 60 25.84 28.05 -15.70
N VAL A 61 26.45 27.04 -16.31
CA VAL A 61 25.81 26.13 -17.26
C VAL A 61 25.56 24.80 -16.56
N TYR A 62 24.29 24.40 -16.46
CA TYR A 62 23.87 23.13 -15.90
C TYR A 62 23.77 22.04 -16.97
N HIS A 63 24.23 20.85 -16.62
CA HIS A 63 24.09 19.65 -17.45
C HIS A 63 22.72 18.99 -17.29
N ASP A 64 22.17 18.46 -18.39
CA ASP A 64 20.96 17.62 -18.40
C ASP A 64 21.31 16.18 -17.97
N TYR A 65 20.76 15.72 -16.85
CA TYR A 65 20.95 14.37 -16.31
C TYR A 65 19.81 13.40 -16.67
N TYR A 66 18.87 13.82 -17.53
CA TYR A 66 17.69 13.02 -17.88
C TYR A 66 17.86 12.25 -19.21
N ASN A 67 19.09 11.82 -19.51
CA ASN A 67 19.42 10.98 -20.68
C ASN A 67 18.91 11.56 -22.02
N GLY A 68 18.94 12.88 -22.19
CA GLY A 68 18.48 13.55 -23.41
C GLY A 68 16.96 13.63 -23.54
N TYR A 69 16.19 13.33 -22.48
CA TYR A 69 14.73 13.47 -22.50
C TYR A 69 14.30 14.90 -22.87
N TYR A 70 15.08 15.90 -22.47
CA TYR A 70 14.84 17.33 -22.75
C TYR A 70 15.73 17.89 -23.87
N GLU A 71 16.36 17.05 -24.69
CA GLU A 71 17.33 17.49 -25.72
C GLU A 71 16.78 18.53 -26.72
N ASN A 72 15.45 18.56 -26.91
CA ASN A 72 14.77 19.48 -27.83
C ASN A 72 14.25 20.75 -27.15
N LEU A 73 14.42 20.92 -25.84
CA LEU A 73 14.10 22.14 -25.10
C LEU A 73 15.40 22.90 -24.80
N THR A 74 15.83 23.76 -25.72
CA THR A 74 17.03 24.58 -25.53
C THR A 74 16.72 25.94 -24.93
N SER A 75 15.67 26.60 -25.44
CA SER A 75 15.29 27.96 -25.09
C SER A 75 13.83 28.23 -25.40
N TRP A 76 13.26 29.26 -24.77
CA TRP A 76 11.90 29.73 -25.03
C TRP A 76 11.84 31.25 -25.11
N GLU A 77 10.89 31.76 -25.89
CA GLU A 77 10.65 33.20 -26.04
C GLU A 77 9.80 33.79 -24.91
N ASN A 78 8.86 32.99 -24.40
CA ASN A 78 7.92 33.34 -23.33
C ASN A 78 7.30 32.05 -22.74
N GLY A 79 6.42 32.21 -21.76
CA GLY A 79 5.76 31.10 -21.06
C GLY A 79 4.86 30.23 -21.94
N GLU A 80 4.20 30.80 -22.95
CA GLU A 80 3.31 30.05 -23.85
C GLU A 80 4.11 29.17 -24.83
N ASP A 81 5.21 29.71 -25.36
CA ASP A 81 6.18 28.94 -26.14
C ASP A 81 6.76 27.79 -25.29
N LEU A 82 7.20 28.07 -24.07
CA LEU A 82 7.66 27.04 -23.14
C LEU A 82 6.59 25.96 -22.88
N LYS A 83 5.35 26.37 -22.58
CA LYS A 83 4.24 25.43 -22.34
C LYS A 83 4.00 24.53 -23.54
N THR A 84 4.03 25.08 -24.75
CA THR A 84 3.86 24.34 -26.00
C THR A 84 4.99 23.33 -26.21
N GLN A 85 6.25 23.73 -25.99
CA GLN A 85 7.40 22.83 -26.09
C GLN A 85 7.33 21.69 -25.05
N LEU A 86 6.97 22.02 -23.81
CA LEU A 86 6.79 21.02 -22.75
C LEU A 86 5.65 20.06 -23.06
N TYR A 87 4.50 20.55 -23.54
CA TYR A 87 3.38 19.73 -23.99
C TYR A 87 3.80 18.69 -25.04
N GLN A 88 4.61 19.10 -26.03
CA GLN A 88 5.11 18.20 -27.06
C GLN A 88 6.05 17.13 -26.48
N ILE A 89 6.93 17.50 -25.54
CA ILE A 89 7.86 16.58 -24.88
C ILE A 89 7.12 15.53 -24.05
N VAL A 90 6.21 15.97 -23.17
CA VAL A 90 5.54 15.07 -22.21
C VAL A 90 4.50 14.14 -22.86
N ASN A 91 4.06 14.45 -24.08
CA ASN A 91 3.16 13.61 -24.87
C ASN A 91 3.88 12.73 -25.93
N LYS A 92 5.20 12.83 -26.05
CA LYS A 92 5.99 12.01 -27.00
C LYS A 92 6.19 10.59 -26.47
N ASN A 93 5.82 9.58 -27.26
CA ASN A 93 6.06 8.15 -26.98
C ASN A 93 5.57 7.68 -25.59
N VAL A 94 4.45 8.21 -25.12
CA VAL A 94 3.87 7.80 -23.83
C VAL A 94 3.32 6.38 -23.91
N SER A 95 3.76 5.53 -22.99
CA SER A 95 3.19 4.21 -22.78
C SER A 95 1.93 4.30 -21.93
N PHE A 96 0.82 3.74 -22.41
CA PHE A 96 -0.47 3.85 -21.74
C PHE A 96 -0.68 2.72 -20.73
N VAL A 97 -0.78 3.06 -19.44
CA VAL A 97 -1.15 2.13 -18.37
C VAL A 97 -2.57 2.43 -17.91
N ASN A 98 -3.57 1.70 -18.41
CA ASN A 98 -4.97 1.99 -18.12
C ASN A 98 -5.30 1.90 -16.61
N PHE A 99 -5.82 2.99 -16.04
CA PHE A 99 -6.15 3.10 -14.61
C PHE A 99 -7.11 2.02 -14.11
N ASP A 100 -8.12 1.65 -14.92
CA ASP A 100 -9.19 0.74 -14.53
C ASP A 100 -8.83 -0.72 -14.81
N THR A 101 -8.30 -1.00 -16.00
CA THR A 101 -8.22 -2.36 -16.56
C THR A 101 -6.82 -2.95 -16.63
N SER A 102 -5.75 -2.14 -16.59
CA SER A 102 -4.38 -2.68 -16.70
C SER A 102 -4.06 -3.60 -15.52
N SER A 103 -3.29 -4.67 -15.76
CA SER A 103 -2.71 -5.50 -14.70
C SER A 103 -1.64 -4.74 -13.91
N GLN A 104 -0.95 -3.80 -14.57
CA GLN A 104 0.16 -3.03 -13.99
C GLN A 104 -0.31 -1.78 -13.24
N LYS A 105 -1.62 -1.52 -13.20
CA LYS A 105 -2.20 -0.29 -12.66
C LYS A 105 -1.87 -0.01 -11.19
N TRP A 106 -1.54 -1.06 -10.42
CA TRP A 106 -1.07 -0.93 -9.05
C TRP A 106 0.44 -0.93 -8.97
N GLU A 107 1.11 -1.69 -9.86
CA GLU A 107 2.57 -1.79 -9.93
C GLU A 107 3.23 -0.41 -10.09
N VAL A 108 2.60 0.51 -10.83
CA VAL A 108 3.13 1.88 -10.99
C VAL A 108 3.22 2.60 -9.64
N ASN A 109 2.13 2.73 -8.88
CA ASN A 109 2.16 3.37 -7.55
C ASN A 109 2.95 2.53 -6.52
N GLN A 110 2.91 1.21 -6.62
CA GLN A 110 3.73 0.34 -5.77
C GLN A 110 5.23 0.58 -5.97
N LEU A 111 5.67 1.05 -7.14
CA LEU A 111 7.05 1.46 -7.36
C LEU A 111 7.28 2.95 -7.06
N ALA A 112 6.43 3.82 -7.62
CA ALA A 112 6.56 5.28 -7.54
C ALA A 112 6.44 5.79 -6.10
N ASP A 113 5.53 5.22 -5.31
CA ASP A 113 5.28 5.62 -3.92
C ASP A 113 5.97 4.69 -2.90
N GLU A 114 6.81 3.75 -3.33
CA GLU A 114 7.56 2.84 -2.44
C GLU A 114 8.37 3.61 -1.39
N THR A 115 8.41 3.12 -0.14
CA THR A 115 9.23 3.74 0.91
C THR A 115 10.74 3.53 0.68
N PHE A 116 11.59 4.11 1.52
CA PHE A 116 13.05 4.02 1.33
C PHE A 116 13.71 3.03 2.29
N ASP A 117 13.06 2.71 3.40
CA ASP A 117 13.53 1.83 4.46
C ASP A 117 12.86 0.45 4.39
N ASN A 118 11.63 0.37 3.88
CA ASN A 118 10.90 -0.88 3.68
C ASN A 118 10.24 -0.95 2.29
N LEU A 119 10.90 -1.64 1.36
CA LEU A 119 10.46 -1.70 -0.04
C LEU A 119 9.21 -2.58 -0.25
N ASP A 120 8.64 -3.17 0.79
CA ASP A 120 7.34 -3.83 0.72
C ASP A 120 6.18 -2.88 1.08
N ARG A 121 6.49 -1.63 1.42
CA ARG A 121 5.52 -0.60 1.82
C ARG A 121 5.48 0.59 0.86
N VAL A 122 4.40 1.36 0.93
CA VAL A 122 4.23 2.64 0.22
C VAL A 122 4.11 3.82 1.18
N ASN A 123 4.53 5.00 0.74
CA ASN A 123 4.20 6.27 1.36
C ASN A 123 2.82 6.72 0.87
N LEU A 124 1.97 7.13 1.79
CA LEU A 124 0.66 7.70 1.45
C LEU A 124 0.75 9.22 1.34
N VAL A 125 0.02 9.81 0.40
CA VAL A 125 -0.37 11.22 0.53
C VAL A 125 -1.45 11.33 1.59
N TYR A 126 -1.45 12.45 2.31
CA TYR A 126 -2.40 12.81 3.36
C TYR A 126 -2.30 12.00 4.67
N ALA A 127 -1.47 10.95 4.73
CA ALA A 127 -1.29 10.11 5.92
C ALA A 127 0.18 9.70 6.12
N SER A 128 0.58 9.51 7.38
CA SER A 128 1.98 9.26 7.75
C SER A 128 2.33 7.77 7.92
N TYR A 129 1.34 6.89 8.02
CA TYR A 129 1.58 5.46 8.10
C TYR A 129 1.89 4.87 6.71
N GLN A 130 2.62 3.77 6.69
CA GLN A 130 3.10 3.14 5.46
C GLN A 130 2.49 1.74 5.33
N PRO A 131 1.39 1.52 4.60
CA PRO A 131 0.82 0.19 4.44
C PRO A 131 1.67 -0.68 3.51
N LEU A 132 1.41 -1.99 3.53
CA LEU A 132 1.96 -2.91 2.54
C LEU A 132 1.51 -2.51 1.14
N LYS A 133 2.44 -2.61 0.18
CA LYS A 133 2.18 -2.41 -1.25
C LYS A 133 1.03 -3.26 -1.78
N THR A 134 0.91 -4.48 -1.27
CA THR A 134 -0.13 -5.44 -1.68
C THR A 134 -1.49 -5.15 -1.06
N TYR A 135 -1.55 -4.32 -0.02
CA TYR A 135 -2.79 -3.99 0.69
C TYR A 135 -3.53 -2.83 0.01
N THR A 136 -3.92 -3.03 -1.25
CA THR A 136 -4.65 -2.07 -2.08
C THR A 136 -6.16 -2.18 -1.87
N SER A 137 -6.88 -1.06 -1.91
CA SER A 137 -8.34 -1.03 -1.85
C SER A 137 -8.98 -0.92 -3.23
N THR A 138 -9.63 -2.00 -3.68
CA THR A 138 -10.57 -1.99 -4.82
C THR A 138 -12.03 -1.99 -4.38
N SER A 139 -12.32 -2.18 -3.08
CA SER A 139 -13.68 -2.34 -2.55
C SER A 139 -13.77 -2.10 -1.02
N SER A 140 -14.40 -3.00 -0.25
CA SER A 140 -14.72 -2.88 1.18
C SER A 140 -13.54 -3.10 2.14
N ASN A 141 -12.34 -3.42 1.64
CA ASN A 141 -11.14 -3.51 2.48
C ASN A 141 -10.60 -2.11 2.85
N ASN A 142 -9.80 -2.03 3.90
CA ASN A 142 -9.18 -0.79 4.41
C ASN A 142 -7.80 -0.53 3.78
N GLY A 143 -7.58 -1.05 2.57
CA GLY A 143 -6.33 -0.84 1.82
C GLY A 143 -6.15 0.60 1.33
N TRP A 144 -4.95 0.93 0.87
CA TRP A 144 -4.68 2.24 0.27
C TRP A 144 -5.30 2.36 -1.13
N GLN A 145 -5.65 3.58 -1.53
CA GLN A 145 -6.26 3.91 -2.83
C GLN A 145 -5.31 4.76 -3.68
N ARG A 146 -5.65 4.93 -4.95
CA ARG A 146 -4.96 5.86 -5.85
C ARG A 146 -5.76 7.16 -5.91
N GLU A 147 -5.15 8.24 -5.46
CA GLU A 147 -5.69 9.59 -5.38
C GLU A 147 -5.25 10.40 -6.60
N HIS A 148 -6.18 11.12 -7.22
CA HIS A 148 -5.91 12.03 -8.33
C HIS A 148 -5.66 13.44 -7.80
N ALA A 149 -4.44 13.97 -7.85
CA ALA A 149 -4.15 15.32 -7.35
C ALA A 149 -4.97 16.41 -8.07
N PHE A 150 -5.05 16.37 -9.39
CA PHE A 150 -6.08 17.05 -10.16
C PHE A 150 -7.33 16.14 -10.18
N CYS A 151 -8.39 16.51 -9.45
CA CYS A 151 -9.60 15.69 -9.32
C CYS A 151 -10.23 15.37 -10.69
N GLN A 152 -10.65 14.12 -10.89
CA GLN A 152 -11.38 13.74 -12.10
C GLN A 152 -12.67 14.54 -12.31
N THR A 153 -13.39 14.85 -11.23
CA THR A 153 -14.65 15.59 -11.29
C THR A 153 -14.44 17.09 -11.52
N LEU A 154 -13.37 17.71 -10.99
CA LEU A 154 -13.01 19.09 -11.34
C LEU A 154 -12.62 19.19 -12.82
N GLY A 155 -11.76 18.26 -13.28
CA GLY A 155 -11.27 18.21 -14.65
C GLY A 155 -12.24 17.68 -15.70
N ASN A 156 -13.46 17.29 -15.28
CA ASN A 156 -14.45 16.63 -16.12
C ASN A 156 -13.97 15.34 -16.83
N PHE A 157 -13.06 14.59 -16.23
CA PHE A 157 -12.56 13.31 -16.76
C PHE A 157 -12.93 12.10 -15.88
N HIS A 158 -13.99 12.23 -15.08
CA HIS A 158 -14.57 11.12 -14.33
C HIS A 158 -15.37 10.17 -15.25
N GLU A 159 -15.64 8.96 -14.80
CA GLU A 159 -16.48 8.02 -15.54
C GLU A 159 -17.93 8.54 -15.56
N GLY A 160 -18.57 8.55 -16.72
CA GLY A 160 -19.92 9.11 -16.87
C GLY A 160 -19.96 10.65 -16.97
N ASN A 161 -18.83 11.29 -17.28
CA ASN A 161 -18.77 12.70 -17.63
C ASN A 161 -19.67 13.04 -18.84
N ASP A 162 -19.95 14.33 -19.03
CA ASP A 162 -20.79 14.86 -20.12
C ASP A 162 -20.02 15.20 -21.40
N ARG A 163 -18.73 14.81 -21.51
CA ARG A 163 -17.91 15.08 -22.70
C ARG A 163 -18.35 14.18 -23.86
N PRO A 164 -18.24 14.67 -25.12
CA PRO A 164 -18.65 13.91 -26.29
C PRO A 164 -17.86 12.60 -26.42
N ASP A 165 -18.46 11.60 -27.06
CA ASP A 165 -17.83 10.29 -27.29
C ASP A 165 -16.46 10.38 -27.99
N THR A 166 -16.25 11.44 -28.79
CA THR A 166 -14.97 11.73 -29.47
C THR A 166 -13.83 12.04 -28.52
N GLU A 167 -14.10 12.43 -27.26
CA GLU A 167 -13.10 12.78 -26.25
C GLU A 167 -12.82 11.65 -25.26
N GLN A 168 -13.44 10.48 -25.41
CA GLN A 168 -13.31 9.40 -24.42
C GLN A 168 -11.89 8.83 -24.33
N GLU A 169 -11.10 8.87 -25.40
CA GLU A 169 -9.67 8.52 -25.32
C GLU A 169 -8.88 9.55 -24.51
N LEU A 170 -9.18 10.85 -24.65
CA LEU A 170 -8.57 11.90 -23.84
C LEU A 170 -8.96 11.75 -22.36
N VAL A 171 -10.24 11.43 -22.06
CA VAL A 171 -10.70 11.10 -20.70
C VAL A 171 -9.88 9.94 -20.12
N LYS A 172 -9.72 8.84 -20.87
CA LYS A 172 -8.93 7.68 -20.42
C LYS A 172 -7.47 8.05 -20.16
N GLN A 173 -6.86 8.88 -21.01
CA GLN A 173 -5.49 9.35 -20.84
C GLN A 173 -5.32 10.19 -19.56
N MET A 174 -6.21 11.15 -19.31
CA MET A 174 -6.17 11.97 -18.09
C MET A 174 -6.40 11.15 -16.81
N ARG A 175 -7.34 10.19 -16.85
CA ARG A 175 -7.58 9.26 -15.73
C ARG A 175 -6.38 8.37 -15.43
N SER A 176 -5.60 8.05 -16.45
CA SER A 176 -4.52 7.05 -16.41
C SER A 176 -3.13 7.68 -16.37
N ASP A 177 -3.02 8.97 -16.04
CA ASP A 177 -1.74 9.62 -15.86
C ASP A 177 -1.24 9.46 -14.43
N PHE A 178 -0.19 8.65 -14.24
CA PHE A 178 0.33 8.37 -12.92
C PHE A 178 1.19 9.48 -12.33
N HIS A 179 1.62 10.48 -13.09
CA HIS A 179 2.19 11.70 -12.50
C HIS A 179 1.16 12.51 -11.71
N ASN A 180 -0.13 12.18 -11.87
CA ASN A 180 -1.25 12.74 -11.13
C ASN A 180 -1.88 11.74 -10.14
N LEU A 181 -1.38 10.50 -10.05
CA LEU A 181 -1.94 9.45 -9.20
C LEU A 181 -1.00 9.09 -8.06
N PHE A 182 -1.44 9.22 -6.82
CA PHE A 182 -0.64 8.92 -5.64
C PHE A 182 -1.30 7.87 -4.74
N ALA A 183 -0.52 7.01 -4.10
CA ALA A 183 -1.05 6.16 -3.03
C ALA A 183 -1.60 7.03 -1.87
N SER A 184 -2.81 6.75 -1.39
CA SER A 184 -3.49 7.56 -0.36
C SER A 184 -4.28 6.69 0.62
N ASP A 185 -4.43 7.18 1.86
CA ASP A 185 -5.36 6.62 2.84
C ASP A 185 -6.79 6.76 2.30
N LYS A 186 -7.55 5.66 2.29
CA LYS A 186 -8.91 5.62 1.73
C LYS A 186 -9.86 6.61 2.40
N ARG A 187 -9.79 6.76 3.72
CA ARG A 187 -10.72 7.63 4.45
C ARG A 187 -10.43 9.09 4.15
N ILE A 188 -9.16 9.48 4.15
CA ILE A 188 -8.77 10.85 3.85
C ILE A 188 -8.97 11.17 2.37
N ASN A 189 -8.70 10.21 1.47
CA ASN A 189 -9.03 10.34 0.04
C ASN A 189 -10.52 10.67 -0.17
N ASN A 190 -11.41 9.93 0.51
CA ASN A 190 -12.84 10.22 0.47
C ASN A 190 -13.19 11.59 1.10
N SER A 191 -12.53 11.99 2.19
CA SER A 191 -12.71 13.31 2.80
C SER A 191 -12.22 14.45 1.90
N ARG A 192 -11.13 14.23 1.15
CA ARG A 192 -10.62 15.15 0.14
C ARG A 192 -11.68 15.33 -0.94
N GLY A 193 -12.19 14.25 -1.51
CA GLY A 193 -13.26 14.29 -2.53
C GLY A 193 -12.83 15.09 -3.76
N ASN A 194 -13.62 16.10 -4.14
CA ASN A 194 -13.36 16.97 -5.29
C ASN A 194 -12.82 18.36 -4.90
N LYS A 195 -12.34 18.54 -3.66
CA LYS A 195 -11.88 19.86 -3.17
C LYS A 195 -10.62 20.32 -3.90
N ASN A 196 -10.54 21.62 -4.14
CA ASN A 196 -9.31 22.26 -4.64
C ASN A 196 -8.23 22.16 -3.57
N LEU A 197 -7.02 21.80 -3.97
CA LEU A 197 -5.86 21.95 -3.10
C LEU A 197 -5.50 23.42 -2.92
N GLY A 198 -5.41 23.88 -1.68
CA GLY A 198 -5.06 25.27 -1.34
C GLY A 198 -4.90 25.46 0.17
N ASN A 199 -4.40 26.61 0.60
CA ASN A 199 -4.24 26.91 2.02
C ASN A 199 -5.62 27.12 2.65
N VAL A 200 -5.84 26.54 3.84
CA VAL A 200 -7.11 26.69 4.56
C VAL A 200 -6.98 27.80 5.60
N ASP A 201 -7.91 28.75 5.56
CA ASP A 201 -8.02 29.85 6.53
C ASP A 201 -9.41 29.84 7.21
N GLU A 202 -9.47 30.21 8.49
CA GLU A 202 -10.72 30.24 9.26
C GLU A 202 -11.75 31.25 8.72
N SER A 203 -11.30 32.27 7.97
CA SER A 203 -12.19 33.21 7.29
C SER A 203 -12.96 32.57 6.11
N MET A 204 -12.50 31.42 5.60
CA MET A 204 -13.12 30.71 4.48
C MET A 204 -14.28 29.80 4.92
N GLY A 205 -14.39 29.49 6.21
CA GLY A 205 -15.45 28.66 6.76
C GLY A 205 -15.01 27.78 7.93
N THR A 206 -15.83 26.79 8.27
CA THR A 206 -15.52 25.82 9.33
C THR A 206 -14.38 24.92 8.89
N VAL A 207 -13.25 25.02 9.59
CA VAL A 207 -12.09 24.14 9.41
C VAL A 207 -12.35 22.79 10.07
N VAL A 208 -12.11 21.72 9.31
CA VAL A 208 -12.14 20.35 9.80
C VAL A 208 -10.80 19.66 9.62
N TYR A 209 -10.59 18.63 10.44
CA TYR A 209 -9.36 17.84 10.51
C TYR A 209 -9.70 16.37 10.18
N PRO A 210 -9.73 16.00 8.89
CA PRO A 210 -9.90 14.61 8.48
C PRO A 210 -8.94 13.67 9.21
N THR A 211 -9.41 12.46 9.50
CA THR A 211 -8.63 11.43 10.17
C THR A 211 -8.42 10.24 9.24
N ASP A 212 -7.32 9.52 9.43
CA ASP A 212 -7.01 8.30 8.69
C ASP A 212 -7.95 7.13 9.05
N VAL A 213 -7.78 5.99 8.39
CA VAL A 213 -8.55 4.76 8.70
C VAL A 213 -8.38 4.26 10.14
N HIS A 214 -7.34 4.70 10.86
CA HIS A 214 -7.08 4.37 12.25
C HIS A 214 -7.64 5.43 13.23
N GLY A 215 -8.19 6.53 12.73
CA GLY A 215 -8.73 7.62 13.54
C GLY A 215 -7.70 8.65 13.99
N ASN A 216 -6.49 8.64 13.45
CA ASN A 216 -5.46 9.62 13.77
C ASN A 216 -5.64 10.90 12.95
N VAL A 217 -5.39 12.05 13.59
CA VAL A 217 -5.22 13.33 12.88
C VAL A 217 -3.88 13.31 12.16
N THR A 218 -3.88 13.63 10.87
CA THR A 218 -2.66 13.52 10.04
C THR A 218 -1.99 14.87 9.73
N GLY A 219 -2.60 15.98 10.14
CA GLY A 219 -2.15 17.33 9.83
C GLY A 219 -2.82 17.95 8.59
N VAL A 220 -3.64 17.18 7.87
CA VAL A 220 -4.48 17.74 6.81
C VAL A 220 -5.62 18.59 7.38
N ARG A 221 -5.99 19.62 6.64
CA ARG A 221 -7.09 20.53 6.97
C ARG A 221 -8.03 20.63 5.78
N ALA A 222 -9.31 20.86 6.01
CA ALA A 222 -10.25 21.15 4.94
C ALA A 222 -11.30 22.14 5.41
N ILE A 223 -11.96 22.80 4.46
CA ILE A 223 -13.21 23.52 4.72
C ILE A 223 -14.37 22.57 4.38
N GLU A 224 -15.35 22.43 5.29
CA GLU A 224 -16.51 21.54 5.06
C GLU A 224 -17.39 22.03 3.90
N SER A 225 -17.64 23.34 3.85
CA SER A 225 -18.38 24.02 2.79
C SER A 225 -17.94 25.46 2.69
N VAL A 226 -17.75 25.96 1.46
CA VAL A 226 -17.57 27.39 1.19
C VAL A 226 -18.91 27.90 0.68
N GLY A 227 -19.68 28.59 1.54
CA GLY A 227 -21.04 29.04 1.19
C GLY A 227 -22.00 27.90 0.83
N ASP A 228 -22.80 28.09 -0.24
CA ASP A 228 -23.78 27.10 -0.75
C ASP A 228 -23.17 26.13 -1.78
N GLU A 229 -21.83 26.06 -1.91
CA GLU A 229 -21.17 25.32 -2.98
C GLU A 229 -20.97 23.84 -2.70
N SER A 230 -20.91 23.05 -3.79
CA SER A 230 -20.61 21.61 -3.78
C SER A 230 -19.11 21.29 -3.83
N VAL A 231 -18.25 22.32 -3.84
CA VAL A 231 -16.78 22.22 -3.88
C VAL A 231 -16.20 23.12 -2.78
N SER A 232 -15.03 22.76 -2.26
CA SER A 232 -14.38 23.45 -1.15
C SER A 232 -12.85 23.32 -1.25
N ILE A 233 -12.12 23.69 -0.20
CA ILE A 233 -10.65 23.70 -0.13
C ILE A 233 -10.15 22.56 0.77
N PHE A 234 -9.05 21.93 0.35
CA PHE A 234 -8.30 20.93 1.11
C PHE A 234 -6.83 21.31 1.17
N GLU A 235 -6.29 21.43 2.38
CA GLU A 235 -4.88 21.69 2.63
C GLU A 235 -4.18 20.37 3.02
N PRO A 236 -3.27 19.85 2.18
CA PRO A 236 -2.49 18.66 2.50
C PRO A 236 -1.40 19.00 3.53
N ARG A 237 -0.65 17.97 3.95
CA ARG A 237 0.49 18.16 4.85
C ARG A 237 1.59 18.96 4.16
N GLU A 238 2.38 19.70 4.94
CA GLU A 238 3.41 20.61 4.42
C GLU A 238 4.37 19.92 3.45
N GLU A 239 4.85 18.72 3.80
CA GLU A 239 5.80 17.94 3.01
C GLU A 239 5.24 17.41 1.67
N GLU A 240 3.94 17.53 1.42
CA GLU A 240 3.25 17.05 0.22
C GLU A 240 2.83 18.19 -0.72
N LYS A 241 2.77 19.43 -0.22
CA LYS A 241 2.25 20.62 -0.95
C LYS A 241 2.93 20.82 -2.29
N ALA A 242 4.27 20.82 -2.30
CA ALA A 242 5.07 21.09 -3.50
C ALA A 242 4.87 20.01 -4.58
N MET A 243 4.89 18.73 -4.18
CA MET A 243 4.68 17.58 -5.06
C MET A 243 3.30 17.61 -5.71
N LEU A 244 2.26 17.89 -4.94
CA LEU A 244 0.89 17.95 -5.44
C LEU A 244 0.66 19.18 -6.35
N ALA A 245 1.24 20.34 -6.02
CA ALA A 245 1.17 21.52 -6.87
C ALA A 245 1.81 21.28 -8.25
N ARG A 246 3.02 20.69 -8.28
CA ARG A 246 3.71 20.38 -9.54
C ARG A 246 3.01 19.29 -10.35
N ALA A 247 2.28 18.37 -9.71
CA ALA A 247 1.41 17.42 -10.41
C ALA A 247 0.21 18.12 -11.09
N ILE A 248 -0.42 19.10 -10.42
CA ILE A 248 -1.51 19.89 -10.97
C ILE A 248 -1.04 20.73 -12.17
N PHE A 249 0.08 21.46 -12.04
CA PHE A 249 0.65 22.23 -13.15
C PHE A 249 1.02 21.33 -14.34
N TYR A 250 1.59 20.16 -14.07
CA TYR A 250 1.89 19.18 -15.12
C TYR A 250 0.63 18.72 -15.85
N MET A 251 -0.48 18.45 -15.16
CA MET A 251 -1.74 18.07 -15.79
C MET A 251 -2.24 19.16 -16.75
N ALA A 252 -2.19 20.44 -16.33
CA ALA A 252 -2.57 21.59 -17.15
C ALA A 252 -1.61 21.88 -18.32
N THR A 253 -0.38 21.36 -18.27
CA THR A 253 0.57 21.43 -19.40
C THR A 253 0.40 20.25 -20.34
N ARG A 254 0.23 19.03 -19.83
CA ARG A 254 0.09 17.83 -20.65
C ARG A 254 -1.24 17.79 -21.40
N PHE A 255 -2.31 18.26 -20.77
CA PHE A 255 -3.65 18.24 -21.33
C PHE A 255 -4.13 19.68 -21.49
N GLU A 256 -4.07 20.21 -22.71
CA GLU A 256 -4.39 21.61 -23.03
C GLU A 256 -5.82 22.03 -22.66
N ASP A 257 -6.72 21.06 -22.46
CA ASP A 257 -8.10 21.29 -22.01
C ASP A 257 -8.22 21.48 -20.48
N LEU A 258 -7.14 21.27 -19.73
CA LEU A 258 -7.08 21.51 -18.29
C LEU A 258 -6.35 22.82 -17.98
N ASN A 259 -6.87 23.58 -17.01
CA ASN A 259 -6.32 24.87 -16.60
C ASN A 259 -6.06 24.96 -15.10
N VAL A 260 -5.28 25.96 -14.69
CA VAL A 260 -5.13 26.37 -13.30
C VAL A 260 -5.53 27.84 -13.19
N VAL A 261 -6.43 28.17 -12.27
CA VAL A 261 -7.02 29.50 -12.14
C VAL A 261 -6.94 29.98 -10.69
N GLU A 262 -6.96 31.30 -10.50
CA GLU A 262 -7.10 31.87 -9.17
C GLU A 262 -8.54 31.71 -8.64
N GLY A 263 -8.70 31.63 -7.31
CA GLY A 263 -9.98 31.33 -6.67
C GLY A 263 -10.34 29.85 -6.67
N ILE A 264 -11.52 29.51 -6.15
CA ILE A 264 -11.99 28.13 -6.06
C ILE A 264 -12.61 27.73 -7.41
N SER A 265 -12.15 26.62 -7.99
CA SER A 265 -12.74 26.10 -9.23
C SER A 265 -13.88 25.12 -8.94
N GLY A 266 -14.94 25.19 -9.74
CA GLY A 266 -16.13 24.36 -9.61
C GLY A 266 -15.99 22.96 -10.23
N THR A 267 -16.95 22.09 -9.94
CA THR A 267 -17.02 20.76 -10.54
C THR A 267 -17.28 20.86 -12.05
N GLY A 268 -16.53 20.10 -12.84
CA GLY A 268 -16.66 20.07 -14.30
C GLY A 268 -16.05 21.28 -15.03
N CYS A 269 -15.45 22.25 -14.31
CA CYS A 269 -14.89 23.47 -14.89
C CYS A 269 -13.59 23.25 -15.68
N LYS A 270 -13.09 22.00 -15.74
CA LYS A 270 -11.81 21.65 -16.39
C LYS A 270 -10.63 22.48 -15.88
N SER A 271 -10.75 22.97 -14.65
CA SER A 271 -9.77 23.85 -14.04
C SER A 271 -9.55 23.43 -12.59
N HIS A 272 -8.33 23.62 -12.11
CA HIS A 272 -8.02 23.55 -10.69
C HIS A 272 -7.82 24.97 -10.17
N GLY A 273 -8.40 25.28 -9.01
CA GLY A 273 -8.33 26.58 -8.38
C GLY A 273 -7.04 26.81 -7.57
N MET A 274 -7.01 27.93 -6.85
CA MET A 274 -5.97 28.30 -5.88
C MET A 274 -4.58 28.51 -6.52
N LEU A 275 -4.53 29.09 -7.73
CA LEU A 275 -3.28 29.32 -8.47
C LEU A 275 -2.17 29.94 -7.63
N VAL A 276 -2.44 31.01 -6.86
CA VAL A 276 -1.42 31.68 -6.04
C VAL A 276 -0.84 30.75 -4.97
N ASP A 277 -1.68 29.95 -4.31
CA ASP A 277 -1.21 28.98 -3.31
C ASP A 277 -0.37 27.88 -3.97
N LEU A 278 -0.81 27.36 -5.10
CA LEU A 278 -0.08 26.32 -5.83
C LEU A 278 1.28 26.84 -6.35
N LEU A 279 1.33 28.07 -6.84
CA LEU A 279 2.59 28.73 -7.23
C LEU A 279 3.52 28.83 -6.02
N LEU A 280 3.02 29.29 -4.87
CA LEU A 280 3.81 29.39 -3.64
C LEU A 280 4.34 28.00 -3.22
N TRP A 281 3.48 27.00 -3.16
CA TRP A 281 3.85 25.63 -2.78
C TRP A 281 4.89 25.04 -3.74
N SER A 282 4.80 25.33 -5.03
CA SER A 282 5.74 24.84 -6.04
C SER A 282 7.17 25.39 -5.89
N THR A 283 7.36 26.44 -5.08
CA THR A 283 8.69 27.03 -4.83
C THR A 283 9.54 26.24 -3.84
N ASP A 284 8.94 25.31 -3.08
CA ASP A 284 9.67 24.44 -2.17
C ASP A 284 10.55 23.44 -2.93
N ASP A 285 11.70 23.11 -2.32
CA ASP A 285 12.69 22.21 -2.91
C ASP A 285 12.06 20.84 -3.25
N VAL A 286 12.49 20.23 -4.35
CA VAL A 286 12.01 18.91 -4.78
C VAL A 286 12.44 17.87 -3.76
N SER A 287 11.48 17.10 -3.23
CA SER A 287 11.78 16.06 -2.26
C SER A 287 12.27 14.79 -2.95
N LEU A 288 13.06 13.97 -2.25
CA LEU A 288 13.47 12.66 -2.75
C LEU A 288 12.27 11.73 -3.03
N ARG A 289 11.18 11.87 -2.26
CA ARG A 289 9.92 11.12 -2.49
C ARG A 289 9.32 11.48 -3.85
N GLU A 290 9.20 12.77 -4.14
CA GLU A 290 8.66 13.28 -5.39
C GLU A 290 9.54 12.91 -6.60
N TYR A 291 10.86 13.05 -6.46
CA TYR A 291 11.80 12.66 -7.50
C TYR A 291 11.72 11.16 -7.82
N LYS A 292 11.63 10.31 -6.77
CA LYS A 292 11.40 8.87 -6.92
C LYS A 292 10.07 8.58 -7.61
N HIS A 293 9.01 9.30 -7.25
CA HIS A 293 7.71 9.13 -7.89
C HIS A 293 7.80 9.41 -9.40
N ASN A 294 8.42 10.53 -9.80
CA ASN A 294 8.62 10.89 -11.21
C ASN A 294 9.40 9.81 -11.99
N ILE A 295 10.47 9.25 -11.41
CA ILE A 295 11.24 8.14 -12.02
C ILE A 295 10.40 6.85 -12.09
N GLY A 296 9.68 6.53 -11.01
CA GLY A 296 8.83 5.35 -10.93
C GLY A 296 7.79 5.36 -12.04
N VAL A 297 7.07 6.48 -12.20
CA VAL A 297 6.09 6.66 -13.29
C VAL A 297 6.77 6.60 -14.66
N TYR A 298 7.91 7.26 -14.84
CA TYR A 298 8.66 7.23 -16.11
C TYR A 298 9.01 5.80 -16.55
N SER A 299 9.35 4.90 -15.61
CA SER A 299 9.68 3.51 -15.93
C SER A 299 8.52 2.70 -16.54
N PHE A 300 7.28 3.16 -16.38
CA PHE A 300 6.08 2.56 -16.95
C PHE A 300 5.49 3.36 -18.11
N GLN A 301 5.44 4.69 -17.99
CA GLN A 301 4.77 5.56 -18.95
C GLN A 301 5.71 6.23 -19.95
N ASN A 302 7.03 6.13 -19.77
CA ASN A 302 8.03 6.74 -20.64
C ASN A 302 7.88 8.28 -20.81
N ASN A 303 7.22 8.95 -19.87
CA ASN A 303 7.16 10.39 -19.78
C ASN A 303 7.49 10.88 -18.37
N ARG A 304 7.92 12.14 -18.25
CA ARG A 304 8.38 12.76 -17.00
C ARG A 304 7.58 14.02 -16.71
N ASN A 305 7.44 14.36 -15.42
CA ASN A 305 6.95 15.67 -15.00
C ASN A 305 8.10 16.70 -15.06
N PRO A 306 8.10 17.64 -16.02
CA PRO A 306 9.17 18.63 -16.18
C PRO A 306 9.26 19.59 -15.00
N TYR A 307 8.18 19.78 -14.23
CA TYR A 307 8.19 20.63 -13.05
C TYR A 307 8.85 19.94 -11.85
N VAL A 308 8.93 18.61 -11.83
CA VAL A 308 9.76 17.88 -10.85
C VAL A 308 11.23 17.95 -11.25
N ASP A 309 11.52 17.80 -12.54
CA ASP A 309 12.90 17.78 -13.04
C ASP A 309 13.53 19.19 -13.08
N TYR A 310 12.73 20.22 -13.40
CA TYR A 310 13.12 21.62 -13.45
C TYR A 310 12.04 22.49 -12.77
N PRO A 311 12.02 22.59 -11.43
CA PRO A 311 10.95 23.26 -10.69
C PRO A 311 10.77 24.75 -11.02
N GLU A 312 11.84 25.44 -11.45
CA GLU A 312 11.74 26.85 -11.85
C GLU A 312 10.87 27.08 -13.11
N LEU A 313 10.62 26.05 -13.93
CA LEU A 313 9.78 26.19 -15.13
C LEU A 313 8.32 26.52 -14.79
N VAL A 314 7.85 26.22 -13.57
CA VAL A 314 6.50 26.58 -13.13
C VAL A 314 6.27 28.09 -13.21
N ASP A 315 7.25 28.89 -12.77
CA ASP A 315 7.13 30.35 -12.73
C ASP A 315 7.15 30.98 -14.14
N TYR A 316 7.82 30.34 -15.10
CA TYR A 316 7.79 30.73 -16.51
C TYR A 316 6.46 30.39 -17.18
N VAL A 317 5.80 29.28 -16.83
CA VAL A 317 4.54 28.90 -17.48
C VAL A 317 3.31 29.52 -16.82
N PHE A 318 3.28 29.57 -15.49
CA PHE A 318 2.09 29.95 -14.72
C PHE A 318 2.30 31.15 -13.79
N GLY A 319 3.56 31.54 -13.56
CA GLY A 319 3.91 32.54 -12.57
C GLY A 319 4.20 33.92 -13.17
N SER A 320 5.12 34.62 -12.53
CA SER A 320 5.47 36.01 -12.84
C SER A 320 6.38 36.16 -14.06
N LYS A 321 7.05 35.08 -14.50
CA LYS A 321 8.02 35.08 -15.60
C LYS A 321 7.42 34.73 -16.97
N GLN A 322 6.10 34.73 -17.11
CA GLN A 322 5.42 34.37 -18.36
C GLN A 322 5.83 35.20 -19.58
N ASN A 323 6.31 36.43 -19.38
CA ASN A 323 6.78 37.30 -20.47
C ASN A 323 8.31 37.29 -20.64
N GLU A 324 9.02 36.47 -19.87
CA GLU A 324 10.47 36.35 -19.93
C GLU A 324 10.89 35.19 -20.84
N SER A 325 11.92 35.44 -21.65
CA SER A 325 12.63 34.37 -22.36
C SER A 325 13.58 33.64 -21.41
N GLY A 326 14.01 32.44 -21.81
CA GLY A 326 14.97 31.67 -21.04
C GLY A 326 15.62 30.54 -21.82
N THR A 327 16.59 29.89 -21.18
CA THR A 327 17.39 28.79 -21.75
C THR A 327 17.51 27.68 -20.73
N LEU A 328 17.25 26.43 -21.12
CA LEU A 328 17.19 25.31 -20.18
C LEU A 328 18.53 25.09 -19.46
N GLU A 329 19.66 25.30 -20.16
CA GLU A 329 21.01 25.14 -19.60
C GLU A 329 21.32 26.09 -18.44
N LYS A 330 20.54 27.17 -18.28
CA LYS A 330 20.66 28.12 -17.17
C LYS A 330 19.73 27.78 -16.01
N ILE A 331 18.83 26.81 -16.19
CA ILE A 331 17.93 26.35 -15.13
C ILE A 331 18.57 25.16 -14.43
N ARG A 332 18.65 25.24 -13.10
CA ARG A 332 19.20 24.16 -12.28
C ARG A 332 18.22 22.98 -12.23
N PRO A 333 18.59 21.77 -12.70
CA PRO A 333 17.75 20.59 -12.56
C PRO A 333 17.74 20.08 -11.11
N SER A 334 16.61 19.50 -10.69
CA SER A 334 16.44 18.95 -9.34
C SER A 334 17.40 17.80 -9.04
N TYR A 335 17.97 17.15 -10.07
CA TYR A 335 19.04 16.16 -9.92
C TYR A 335 20.21 16.67 -9.07
N TYR A 336 20.61 17.95 -9.21
CA TYR A 336 21.72 18.50 -8.43
C TYR A 336 21.42 18.58 -6.93
N ASP A 337 20.16 18.79 -6.59
CA ASP A 337 19.75 19.00 -5.20
C ASP A 337 19.35 17.67 -4.56
N VAL A 338 18.73 16.78 -5.32
CA VAL A 338 18.20 15.50 -4.84
C VAL A 338 19.20 14.35 -4.92
N VAL A 339 20.12 14.36 -5.91
CA VAL A 339 21.04 13.23 -6.16
C VAL A 339 22.50 13.60 -5.91
N LEU A 340 22.88 14.86 -6.16
CA LEU A 340 24.26 15.32 -5.94
C LEU A 340 24.46 16.05 -4.60
N GLU A 341 23.39 16.46 -3.92
CA GLU A 341 23.40 17.18 -2.63
C GLU A 341 24.38 18.38 -2.55
N GLY A 342 24.59 19.10 -3.66
CA GLY A 342 25.39 20.33 -3.70
C GLY A 342 26.92 20.18 -3.65
N GLU A 343 27.48 19.06 -3.19
CA GLU A 343 28.87 18.64 -3.34
C GLU A 343 28.93 17.10 -3.26
N THR A 344 29.88 16.45 -3.94
CA THR A 344 30.06 14.99 -3.93
C THR A 344 30.22 14.43 -2.52
N LYS A 345 29.11 14.15 -1.83
CA LYS A 345 29.14 13.31 -0.64
C LYS A 345 29.46 11.89 -1.10
N ASP A 346 30.40 11.26 -0.41
CA ASP A 346 30.71 9.84 -0.59
C ASP A 346 29.41 9.04 -0.55
N ALA A 347 29.31 7.95 -1.31
CA ALA A 347 28.13 7.08 -1.42
C ALA A 347 27.71 6.39 -0.10
N LYS A 348 28.15 6.90 1.05
CA LYS A 348 27.93 6.44 2.42
C LYS A 348 26.95 7.30 3.23
N ASP A 349 26.47 8.43 2.71
CA ASP A 349 25.34 9.21 3.25
C ASP A 349 24.40 9.47 2.06
N GLU A 350 23.08 9.21 2.01
CA GLU A 350 22.03 9.08 3.02
C GLU A 350 21.07 7.90 2.63
N ARG A 351 20.62 7.11 3.62
CA ARG A 351 19.75 5.89 3.53
C ARG A 351 20.31 4.69 2.75
N ASN A 352 21.51 4.24 3.10
CA ASN A 352 22.17 3.06 2.51
C ASN A 352 21.59 1.68 2.87
N PHE A 353 20.34 1.62 3.29
CA PHE A 353 19.76 0.39 3.79
C PHE A 353 18.24 0.36 3.66
N ALA A 354 17.73 -0.69 3.03
CA ALA A 354 16.31 -1.02 3.01
C ALA A 354 16.10 -2.52 3.15
N ILE A 355 14.97 -2.88 3.75
CA ILE A 355 14.49 -4.26 3.84
C ILE A 355 13.37 -4.51 2.83
N TYR A 356 13.23 -5.75 2.35
CA TYR A 356 12.24 -6.14 1.34
C TYR A 356 12.03 -7.64 1.31
N ASP A 357 10.97 -8.07 0.60
CA ASP A 357 10.57 -9.49 0.49
C ASP A 357 10.42 -10.14 1.86
N LEU A 358 9.63 -9.49 2.71
CA LEU A 358 9.47 -9.78 4.11
C LEU A 358 8.35 -10.78 4.32
N LYS A 359 8.64 -11.83 5.07
CA LYS A 359 7.60 -12.66 5.67
C LYS A 359 7.09 -12.00 6.96
N ILE A 360 5.82 -11.64 6.93
CA ILE A 360 5.15 -10.88 7.99
C ILE A 360 4.10 -11.66 8.77
N HIS A 361 3.75 -12.88 8.37
CA HIS A 361 2.80 -13.73 9.08
C HIS A 361 3.47 -15.05 9.47
N TYR A 362 3.27 -15.46 10.73
CA TYR A 362 3.78 -16.71 11.28
C TYR A 362 2.71 -17.41 12.11
N GLN A 363 2.83 -18.72 12.26
CA GLN A 363 2.03 -19.49 13.21
C GLN A 363 2.87 -19.96 14.40
N VAL A 364 2.23 -20.18 15.55
CA VAL A 364 2.88 -20.89 16.68
C VAL A 364 3.41 -22.26 16.22
N GLY A 365 4.68 -22.54 16.49
CA GLY A 365 5.44 -23.72 16.05
C GLY A 365 6.18 -23.53 14.72
N GLU A 366 5.94 -22.42 14.01
CA GLU A 366 6.72 -22.05 12.83
C GLU A 366 8.08 -21.46 13.23
N LYS A 367 9.07 -21.58 12.35
CA LYS A 367 10.42 -21.04 12.57
C LYS A 367 10.68 -19.84 11.68
N PHE A 368 11.27 -18.80 12.26
CA PHE A 368 11.91 -17.72 11.52
C PHE A 368 13.21 -18.22 10.90
N VAL A 369 13.36 -18.08 9.58
CA VAL A 369 14.58 -18.46 8.84
C VAL A 369 15.10 -17.22 8.11
N LYS A 370 16.16 -16.63 8.65
CA LYS A 370 16.65 -15.30 8.24
C LYS A 370 16.88 -15.16 6.73
N LYS A 371 17.48 -16.18 6.11
CA LYS A 371 17.81 -16.17 4.67
C LYS A 371 16.58 -16.25 3.76
N ASP A 372 15.48 -16.79 4.26
CA ASP A 372 14.27 -17.06 3.49
C ASP A 372 13.19 -16.00 3.77
N ASP A 373 13.18 -15.43 4.99
CA ASP A 373 12.12 -14.55 5.47
C ASP A 373 12.43 -13.05 5.36
N ILE A 374 13.69 -12.66 5.12
CA ILE A 374 14.11 -11.26 5.01
C ILE A 374 15.19 -11.10 3.93
N LYS A 375 15.02 -10.08 3.10
CA LYS A 375 16.10 -9.54 2.27
C LYS A 375 16.41 -8.10 2.64
N ALA A 376 17.65 -7.69 2.38
CA ALA A 376 18.10 -6.33 2.58
C ALA A 376 18.97 -5.87 1.41
N ARG A 377 19.03 -4.57 1.18
CA ARG A 377 19.86 -3.97 0.13
C ARG A 377 20.33 -2.57 0.49
N ILE A 378 21.39 -2.15 -0.18
CA ILE A 378 21.82 -0.76 -0.17
C ILE A 378 20.91 0.06 -1.07
N ILE A 379 20.45 1.21 -0.57
CA ILE A 379 19.69 2.20 -1.31
C ILE A 379 20.50 3.49 -1.42
N ASN A 380 20.60 4.04 -2.61
CA ASN A 380 21.24 5.32 -2.88
C ASN A 380 20.23 6.25 -3.59
N GLN A 381 20.46 7.56 -3.52
CA GLN A 381 19.67 8.55 -4.26
C GLN A 381 19.77 8.31 -5.77
N ASP A 382 20.93 7.85 -6.23
CA ASP A 382 21.08 7.24 -7.54
C ASP A 382 20.61 5.77 -7.48
N LEU A 383 19.33 5.58 -7.80
CA LEU A 383 18.67 4.26 -7.78
C LEU A 383 19.39 3.21 -8.65
N SER A 384 20.20 3.62 -9.63
CA SER A 384 20.99 2.70 -10.47
C SER A 384 22.12 2.01 -9.69
N LYS A 385 22.49 2.54 -8.52
CA LYS A 385 23.55 2.01 -7.65
C LYS A 385 23.02 1.06 -6.56
N ASN A 386 21.72 0.80 -6.51
CA ASN A 386 21.11 -0.05 -5.48
C ASN A 386 21.49 -1.54 -5.64
N SER A 387 22.04 -2.17 -4.60
CA SER A 387 22.55 -3.54 -4.67
C SER A 387 22.13 -4.41 -3.47
N PRO A 388 21.77 -5.70 -3.67
CA PRO A 388 21.36 -6.58 -2.58
C PRO A 388 22.52 -6.86 -1.61
N LEU A 389 22.21 -6.92 -0.32
CA LEU A 389 23.12 -7.35 0.73
C LEU A 389 23.03 -8.86 0.92
N ASN A 390 24.16 -9.51 1.26
CA ASN A 390 24.13 -10.90 1.65
C ASN A 390 23.50 -11.03 3.05
N THR A 391 22.88 -12.16 3.34
CA THR A 391 22.26 -12.43 4.65
C THR A 391 23.25 -12.33 5.81
N ASN A 392 24.56 -12.47 5.57
CA ASN A 392 25.59 -12.32 6.60
C ASN A 392 26.01 -10.87 6.86
N ASP A 393 25.61 -9.93 5.99
CA ASP A 393 26.07 -8.54 6.05
C ASP A 393 25.26 -7.71 7.06
N PHE A 394 24.05 -8.14 7.42
CA PHE A 394 23.16 -7.46 8.37
C PHE A 394 22.78 -8.38 9.54
N THR A 395 22.25 -7.84 10.64
CA THR A 395 21.74 -8.59 11.79
C THR A 395 20.23 -8.40 11.94
N VAL A 396 19.57 -9.31 12.67
CA VAL A 396 18.13 -9.28 12.93
C VAL A 396 17.90 -9.51 14.41
N SER A 397 16.92 -8.83 15.02
CA SER A 397 16.60 -8.97 16.45
C SER A 397 16.05 -10.35 16.84
N LEU A 398 15.50 -11.10 15.88
CA LEU A 398 15.12 -12.50 16.02
C LEU A 398 16.31 -13.41 15.69
N SER A 399 16.57 -14.37 16.59
CA SER A 399 17.54 -15.44 16.35
C SER A 399 17.14 -16.28 15.14
N ASP A 400 18.12 -16.68 14.32
CA ASP A 400 17.86 -17.59 13.22
C ASP A 400 17.37 -18.94 13.73
N ASN A 401 16.33 -19.50 13.07
CA ASN A 401 15.57 -20.68 13.51
C ASN A 401 14.79 -20.52 14.83
N TYR A 402 14.48 -19.28 15.25
CA TYR A 402 13.56 -19.05 16.38
C TYR A 402 12.19 -19.66 16.09
N GLU A 403 11.73 -20.56 16.96
CA GLU A 403 10.42 -21.20 16.88
C GLU A 403 9.40 -20.41 17.70
N PHE A 404 8.31 -19.95 17.08
CA PHE A 404 7.30 -19.13 17.75
C PHE A 404 6.48 -19.95 18.75
N GLU A 405 6.32 -19.45 19.97
CA GLU A 405 5.56 -20.10 21.03
C GLU A 405 4.22 -19.39 21.28
N VAL A 406 3.32 -19.99 22.07
CA VAL A 406 2.02 -19.37 22.45
C VAL A 406 2.21 -18.01 23.12
N LYS A 407 3.33 -17.77 23.81
CA LYS A 407 3.65 -16.48 24.43
C LYS A 407 3.95 -15.37 23.41
N ASP A 408 4.23 -15.72 22.15
CA ASP A 408 4.58 -14.79 21.08
C ASP A 408 3.35 -14.31 20.28
N LEU A 409 2.13 -14.73 20.64
CA LEU A 409 0.90 -14.38 19.91
C LEU A 409 0.67 -12.86 19.79
N GLY A 410 0.18 -12.45 18.62
CA GLY A 410 -0.08 -11.06 18.27
C GLY A 410 1.04 -10.43 17.45
N THR A 411 1.10 -9.11 17.45
CA THR A 411 2.09 -8.34 16.69
C THR A 411 3.42 -8.26 17.43
N LYS A 412 4.52 -8.50 16.71
CA LYS A 412 5.89 -8.40 17.22
C LYS A 412 6.74 -7.55 16.27
N GLU A 413 7.50 -6.62 16.83
CA GLU A 413 8.46 -5.82 16.07
C GLU A 413 9.76 -6.60 15.83
N VAL A 414 10.24 -6.59 14.60
CA VAL A 414 11.53 -7.15 14.17
C VAL A 414 12.40 -6.02 13.67
N ARG A 415 13.65 -5.99 14.14
CA ARG A 415 14.65 -4.98 13.79
C ARG A 415 15.72 -5.61 12.94
N VAL A 416 16.10 -4.93 11.88
CA VAL A 416 17.17 -5.34 10.97
C VAL A 416 18.22 -4.25 10.97
N THR A 417 19.45 -4.60 11.29
CA THR A 417 20.55 -3.63 11.48
C THR A 417 21.67 -3.89 10.49
N TYR A 418 22.15 -2.84 9.84
CA TYR A 418 23.30 -2.86 8.94
C TYR A 418 24.17 -1.66 9.23
N LEU A 419 25.40 -1.90 9.73
CA LEU A 419 26.27 -0.85 10.28
C LEU A 419 25.52 -0.05 11.37
N ASP A 420 25.40 1.27 11.20
CA ASP A 420 24.69 2.16 12.12
C ASP A 420 23.22 2.40 11.69
N TYR A 421 22.76 1.74 10.62
CA TYR A 421 21.38 1.85 10.14
C TYR A 421 20.49 0.75 10.72
N GLU A 422 19.25 1.10 11.03
CA GLU A 422 18.23 0.18 11.50
C GLU A 422 16.94 0.40 10.70
N ALA A 423 16.37 -0.69 10.19
CA ALA A 423 15.00 -0.73 9.68
C ALA A 423 14.15 -1.63 10.57
N LYS A 424 12.85 -1.33 10.63
CA LYS A 424 11.90 -2.07 11.46
C LYS A 424 10.74 -2.55 10.62
N TYR A 425 10.22 -3.71 10.98
CA TYR A 425 8.96 -4.18 10.47
C TYR A 425 8.22 -5.01 11.52
N GLU A 426 6.92 -5.15 11.33
CA GLU A 426 6.06 -5.93 12.21
C GLU A 426 5.75 -7.28 11.59
N ILE A 427 5.73 -8.29 12.44
CA ILE A 427 5.24 -9.63 12.12
C ILE A 427 4.01 -9.91 12.98
N GLU A 428 3.05 -10.65 12.45
CA GLU A 428 1.89 -11.13 13.16
C GLU A 428 2.03 -12.64 13.40
N ILE A 429 1.95 -13.04 14.66
CA ILE A 429 2.01 -14.43 15.09
C ILE A 429 0.61 -14.86 15.49
N GLU A 430 0.06 -15.79 14.75
CA GLU A 430 -1.26 -16.34 15.02
C GLU A 430 -1.17 -17.72 15.67
N ALA A 431 -2.15 -18.03 16.51
CA ALA A 431 -2.29 -19.37 17.05
C ALA A 431 -2.93 -20.21 15.96
N ASP A 432 -2.46 -21.44 15.79
CA ASP A 432 -3.37 -22.47 15.30
C ASP A 432 -4.54 -22.56 16.30
N PRO A 433 -5.81 -22.36 15.87
CA PRO A 433 -6.96 -22.38 16.77
C PRO A 433 -7.06 -23.67 17.61
N SER A 434 -6.53 -24.79 17.10
CA SER A 434 -6.46 -26.07 17.83
C SER A 434 -5.51 -26.05 19.03
N LEU A 435 -4.56 -25.11 19.10
CA LEU A 435 -3.65 -24.91 20.24
C LEU A 435 -4.30 -24.11 21.38
N LEU A 436 -5.39 -23.38 21.10
CA LEU A 436 -6.17 -22.64 22.10
C LEU A 436 -7.32 -23.47 22.69
N ALA A 437 -7.48 -24.72 22.25
CA ALA A 437 -8.55 -25.60 22.70
C ALA A 437 -8.29 -26.12 24.12
N LEU A 438 -9.37 -26.26 24.91
CA LEU A 438 -9.28 -26.78 26.28
C LEU A 438 -8.77 -28.21 26.36
N TYR A 439 -9.14 -29.04 25.39
CA TYR A 439 -8.73 -30.44 25.34
C TYR A 439 -7.92 -30.64 24.08
N GLN A 440 -6.67 -31.05 24.27
CA GLN A 440 -5.75 -31.26 23.18
C GLN A 440 -5.18 -32.67 23.25
N TYR A 441 -5.37 -33.43 22.18
CA TYR A 441 -4.59 -34.63 21.97
C TYR A 441 -3.54 -34.35 20.90
N VAL A 442 -2.28 -34.33 21.33
CA VAL A 442 -1.12 -34.42 20.46
C VAL A 442 -0.46 -35.75 20.75
N LEU A 443 -0.01 -36.42 19.70
CA LEU A 443 0.67 -37.68 19.85
C LEU A 443 2.07 -37.47 20.47
N THR A 444 2.21 -37.82 21.75
CA THR A 444 3.44 -37.71 22.54
C THR A 444 4.00 -39.11 22.87
N ASN A 445 4.96 -39.22 23.80
CA ASN A 445 5.55 -40.50 24.22
C ASN A 445 4.52 -41.48 24.81
N SER A 446 3.39 -41.01 25.33
CA SER A 446 2.27 -41.86 25.72
C SER A 446 1.38 -42.11 24.51
N ASP A 447 1.62 -43.20 23.79
CA ASP A 447 0.80 -43.60 22.64
C ASP A 447 -0.42 -44.42 23.07
N PRO A 448 -1.63 -43.86 22.98
CA PRO A 448 -2.85 -44.55 23.37
C PRO A 448 -3.28 -45.62 22.34
N PHE A 449 -2.69 -45.64 21.14
CA PHE A 449 -2.89 -46.67 20.14
C PHE A 449 -1.85 -47.81 20.22
N ALA A 450 -0.88 -47.74 21.14
CA ALA A 450 0.28 -48.64 21.17
C ALA A 450 -0.10 -50.12 21.17
N THR A 451 -1.16 -50.49 21.90
CA THR A 451 -1.63 -51.87 22.02
C THR A 451 -2.31 -52.40 20.75
N LEU A 452 -2.68 -51.51 19.82
CA LEU A 452 -3.40 -51.81 18.57
C LEU A 452 -2.50 -51.79 17.33
N LEU A 453 -1.25 -51.31 17.48
CA LEU A 453 -0.30 -51.21 16.38
C LEU A 453 -0.04 -52.57 15.73
N ASN A 454 -0.13 -52.61 14.40
CA ASN A 454 0.11 -53.78 13.56
C ASN A 454 -0.75 -55.03 13.91
N LYS A 455 -1.94 -54.84 14.51
CA LYS A 455 -2.86 -55.93 14.84
C LYS A 455 -4.16 -55.85 14.04
N PRO A 456 -4.20 -56.38 12.80
CA PRO A 456 -5.43 -56.39 12.01
C PRO A 456 -6.55 -57.23 12.65
N SER A 457 -6.22 -58.16 13.56
CA SER A 457 -7.18 -58.93 14.37
C SER A 457 -8.03 -58.09 15.32
N GLU A 458 -7.64 -56.84 15.57
CA GLU A 458 -8.39 -55.91 16.42
C GLU A 458 -9.41 -55.07 15.64
N ALA A 459 -9.44 -55.20 14.31
CA ALA A 459 -10.46 -54.59 13.46
C ALA A 459 -11.86 -55.14 13.79
N GLY A 460 -12.87 -54.28 13.69
CA GLY A 460 -14.26 -54.63 13.99
C GLY A 460 -14.60 -54.67 15.49
N LYS A 461 -13.65 -54.37 16.38
CA LYS A 461 -13.88 -54.29 17.84
C LYS A 461 -13.88 -52.84 18.32
N ILE A 462 -14.58 -52.58 19.42
CA ILE A 462 -14.56 -51.30 20.12
C ILE A 462 -13.48 -51.34 21.20
N HIS A 463 -12.60 -50.35 21.21
CA HIS A 463 -11.50 -50.18 22.15
C HIS A 463 -11.72 -48.91 22.98
N ILE A 464 -11.49 -48.97 24.29
CA ILE A 464 -11.56 -47.77 25.12
C ILE A 464 -10.16 -47.16 25.23
N MET A 465 -10.04 -45.86 24.96
CA MET A 465 -8.77 -45.14 25.00
C MET A 465 -8.90 -43.74 25.59
N ASN A 466 -7.85 -43.24 26.24
CA ASN A 466 -7.82 -41.88 26.78
C ASN A 466 -7.00 -40.96 25.86
N LEU A 467 -7.60 -39.86 25.44
CA LEU A 467 -7.02 -38.87 24.54
C LEU A 467 -7.31 -37.46 25.06
N GLY A 468 -6.26 -36.66 25.29
CA GLY A 468 -6.43 -35.25 25.71
C GLY A 468 -7.26 -35.07 26.98
N GLY A 469 -7.20 -36.04 27.91
CA GLY A 469 -7.98 -36.03 29.15
C GLY A 469 -9.39 -36.63 29.05
N LEU A 470 -9.82 -37.05 27.86
CA LEU A 470 -11.16 -37.61 27.60
C LEU A 470 -11.08 -39.10 27.24
N SER A 471 -12.07 -39.88 27.69
CA SER A 471 -12.21 -41.29 27.32
C SER A 471 -13.06 -41.46 26.07
N PHE A 472 -12.57 -42.24 25.10
CA PHE A 472 -13.22 -42.52 23.83
C PHE A 472 -13.43 -44.01 23.60
N ASN A 473 -14.59 -44.35 23.05
CA ASN A 473 -14.82 -45.56 22.27
C ASN A 473 -14.18 -45.36 20.89
N PHE A 474 -13.17 -46.16 20.60
CA PHE A 474 -12.45 -46.18 19.34
C PHE A 474 -12.81 -47.43 18.54
N TYR A 475 -13.11 -47.26 17.26
CA TYR A 475 -13.43 -48.36 16.35
C TYR A 475 -12.79 -48.11 14.98
N PHE A 476 -12.37 -49.20 14.35
CA PHE A 476 -11.95 -49.22 12.96
C PHE A 476 -12.43 -50.51 12.28
N GLN A 477 -12.92 -50.40 11.05
CA GLN A 477 -13.63 -51.49 10.39
C GLN A 477 -12.69 -52.58 9.84
N SER A 478 -11.57 -52.18 9.23
CA SER A 478 -10.61 -53.09 8.58
C SER A 478 -9.20 -52.51 8.62
N GLY A 479 -8.21 -53.20 8.03
CA GLY A 479 -6.84 -52.68 7.90
C GLY A 479 -6.03 -52.79 9.20
N LYS A 480 -4.96 -52.00 9.28
CA LYS A 480 -4.04 -51.97 10.43
C LYS A 480 -3.66 -50.54 10.79
N ILE A 481 -3.24 -50.36 12.04
CA ILE A 481 -2.73 -49.09 12.55
C ILE A 481 -1.21 -49.16 12.60
N SER A 482 -0.53 -48.17 12.03
CA SER A 482 0.93 -48.04 12.06
C SER A 482 1.34 -46.64 12.49
N SER A 483 2.60 -46.50 12.89
CA SER A 483 3.20 -45.18 13.12
C SER A 483 3.82 -44.66 11.82
N PHE A 484 3.88 -43.34 11.67
CA PHE A 484 4.70 -42.70 10.65
C PHE A 484 5.49 -41.55 11.28
N HIS A 485 6.69 -41.29 10.75
CA HIS A 485 7.59 -40.22 11.20
C HIS A 485 7.84 -39.28 10.03
N THR A 486 7.68 -37.98 10.24
CA THR A 486 8.05 -36.95 9.26
C THR A 486 8.84 -35.84 9.97
N ALA A 487 9.38 -34.90 9.19
CA ALA A 487 9.95 -33.65 9.72
C ALA A 487 8.96 -32.88 10.62
N SER A 488 7.65 -33.06 10.37
CA SER A 488 6.56 -32.45 11.12
C SER A 488 6.16 -33.24 12.39
N GLY A 489 6.84 -34.33 12.75
CA GLY A 489 6.61 -35.09 13.99
C GLY A 489 6.00 -36.49 13.79
N LEU A 490 5.65 -37.15 14.91
CA LEU A 490 5.08 -38.50 14.98
C LEU A 490 3.55 -38.46 14.79
N GLY A 491 2.98 -39.37 14.00
CA GLY A 491 1.52 -39.51 13.85
C GLY A 491 1.05 -40.96 13.69
N ARG A 492 -0.26 -41.18 13.56
CA ARG A 492 -0.84 -42.52 13.32
C ARG A 492 -1.38 -42.60 11.90
N GLN A 493 -1.02 -43.70 11.26
CA GLN A 493 -1.51 -44.10 9.96
C GLN A 493 -2.53 -45.22 10.15
N PHE A 494 -3.72 -45.04 9.59
CA PHE A 494 -4.82 -45.98 9.64
C PHE A 494 -5.04 -46.54 8.22
N GLY A 495 -4.76 -47.82 8.04
CA GLY A 495 -4.79 -48.50 6.76
C GLY A 495 -3.55 -48.24 5.88
N THR A 496 -3.55 -48.87 4.71
CA THR A 496 -2.51 -48.71 3.67
C THR A 496 -3.15 -48.63 2.29
N GLY A 497 -2.35 -48.36 1.25
CA GLY A 497 -2.80 -48.38 -0.14
C GLY A 497 -3.56 -49.65 -0.54
N THR A 498 -3.19 -50.80 0.02
CA THR A 498 -3.77 -52.12 -0.30
C THR A 498 -4.62 -52.72 0.82
N GLU A 499 -4.61 -52.11 2.02
CA GLU A 499 -5.35 -52.58 3.21
C GLU A 499 -6.05 -51.37 3.85
N ALA A 500 -7.10 -50.85 3.21
CA ALA A 500 -7.80 -49.67 3.67
C ALA A 500 -8.53 -49.88 5.01
N ILE A 501 -8.71 -48.79 5.77
CA ILE A 501 -9.43 -48.83 7.04
C ILE A 501 -10.97 -48.90 6.87
N ASN A 502 -11.47 -48.61 5.66
CA ASN A 502 -12.87 -48.46 5.23
C ASN A 502 -13.68 -47.40 6.01
N SER A 503 -13.78 -47.54 7.33
CA SER A 503 -14.35 -46.56 8.24
C SER A 503 -13.70 -46.63 9.63
N MET A 504 -13.73 -45.51 10.34
CA MET A 504 -13.14 -45.33 11.67
C MET A 504 -13.97 -44.32 12.46
N TYR A 505 -14.10 -44.47 13.78
CA TYR A 505 -14.61 -43.40 14.62
C TYR A 505 -13.95 -43.33 16.00
N LEU A 506 -14.00 -42.13 16.57
CA LEU A 506 -13.72 -41.81 17.97
C LEU A 506 -14.99 -41.20 18.55
N GLU A 507 -15.57 -41.80 19.58
CA GLU A 507 -16.78 -41.31 20.26
C GLU A 507 -16.53 -41.22 21.76
N THR A 508 -16.84 -40.10 22.40
CA THR A 508 -16.68 -40.01 23.86
C THR A 508 -17.50 -41.10 24.57
N THR A 509 -16.94 -41.74 25.59
CA THR A 509 -17.61 -42.87 26.27
C THR A 509 -18.91 -42.44 26.95
N ASN A 510 -18.91 -41.21 27.47
CA ASN A 510 -20.04 -40.55 28.10
C ASN A 510 -20.45 -39.32 27.28
N ALA A 511 -21.66 -38.80 27.53
CA ALA A 511 -22.03 -37.46 27.09
C ALA A 511 -20.96 -36.47 27.58
N PHE A 512 -20.64 -35.47 26.76
CA PHE A 512 -19.61 -34.51 27.06
C PHE A 512 -20.02 -33.68 28.28
N LEU A 513 -19.44 -34.03 29.43
CA LEU A 513 -19.58 -33.35 30.71
C LEU A 513 -18.25 -33.50 31.43
N TYR A 514 -17.45 -32.45 31.48
CA TYR A 514 -16.14 -32.50 32.14
C TYR A 514 -15.76 -31.13 32.70
N ASN A 515 -15.38 -31.09 33.97
CA ASN A 515 -15.07 -29.86 34.73
C ASN A 515 -16.16 -28.79 34.60
N GLU A 516 -17.42 -29.17 34.86
CA GLU A 516 -18.59 -28.28 34.85
C GLU A 516 -18.95 -27.68 33.47
N LYS A 517 -18.17 -27.99 32.43
CA LYS A 517 -18.46 -27.62 31.04
C LYS A 517 -19.32 -28.67 30.37
N THR A 518 -20.41 -28.22 29.76
CA THR A 518 -21.38 -29.06 29.05
C THR A 518 -21.44 -28.75 27.56
N ASN A 519 -20.94 -27.58 27.13
CA ASN A 519 -21.08 -27.10 25.77
C ASN A 519 -19.73 -27.16 25.03
N VAL A 520 -19.71 -27.94 23.94
CA VAL A 520 -18.60 -27.97 23.00
C VAL A 520 -18.84 -26.92 21.94
N ASN A 521 -17.99 -25.89 21.86
CA ASN A 521 -18.20 -24.80 20.91
C ASN A 521 -17.49 -25.06 19.58
N GLU A 522 -16.36 -25.75 19.62
CA GLU A 522 -15.55 -25.97 18.44
C GLU A 522 -14.77 -27.29 18.52
N ILE A 523 -14.68 -27.99 17.40
CA ILE A 523 -13.88 -29.20 17.26
C ILE A 523 -12.90 -29.00 16.09
N HIS A 524 -11.61 -29.18 16.37
CA HIS A 524 -10.51 -29.05 15.42
C HIS A 524 -9.87 -30.40 15.18
N ILE A 525 -9.66 -30.78 13.91
CA ILE A 525 -9.08 -32.07 13.56
C ILE A 525 -8.01 -31.87 12.50
N VAL A 526 -6.81 -32.38 12.76
CA VAL A 526 -5.71 -32.33 11.78
C VAL A 526 -5.48 -33.72 11.22
N ALA A 527 -5.96 -33.91 9.98
CA ALA A 527 -5.92 -35.17 9.27
C ALA A 527 -5.73 -34.99 7.76
N SER A 528 -5.21 -36.02 7.08
CA SER A 528 -5.10 -36.03 5.61
C SER A 528 -5.11 -37.45 5.06
N THR A 529 -5.18 -37.59 3.73
CA THR A 529 -5.16 -38.89 3.04
C THR A 529 -4.01 -38.96 2.01
N ALA A 530 -3.37 -40.13 1.86
CA ALA A 530 -2.21 -40.30 0.95
C ALA A 530 -2.55 -40.47 -0.55
N ALA A 531 -3.82 -40.65 -0.92
CA ALA A 531 -4.21 -41.02 -2.28
C ALA A 531 -5.44 -40.23 -2.73
N THR A 532 -5.63 -40.10 -4.04
CA THR A 532 -6.76 -39.40 -4.70
C THR A 532 -8.08 -40.15 -4.49
N ILE A 533 -8.61 -40.13 -3.28
CA ILE A 533 -9.90 -40.73 -2.93
C ILE A 533 -10.96 -39.62 -3.05
N LYS A 534 -11.79 -39.68 -4.10
CA LYS A 534 -12.86 -38.69 -4.35
C LYS A 534 -14.01 -38.71 -3.32
N SER A 535 -13.96 -39.61 -2.34
CA SER A 535 -15.08 -39.93 -1.45
C SER A 535 -14.72 -40.04 0.03
N ALA A 536 -13.45 -39.80 0.41
CA ALA A 536 -13.06 -39.79 1.83
C ALA A 536 -13.68 -38.58 2.54
N GLN A 537 -14.34 -38.83 3.66
CA GLN A 537 -15.16 -37.84 4.36
C GLN A 537 -14.91 -37.89 5.86
N ILE A 538 -14.99 -36.71 6.47
CA ILE A 538 -14.97 -36.53 7.91
C ILE A 538 -16.33 -35.98 8.36
N ASN A 539 -16.87 -36.61 9.40
CA ASN A 539 -18.15 -36.32 10.01
C ASN A 539 -17.96 -36.08 11.50
N VAL A 540 -18.57 -35.01 12.01
CA VAL A 540 -18.55 -34.69 13.44
C VAL A 540 -19.99 -34.57 13.94
N SER A 541 -20.26 -35.09 15.13
CA SER A 541 -21.56 -34.97 15.79
C SER A 541 -21.42 -34.72 17.29
N ILE A 542 -22.39 -34.03 17.86
CA ILE A 542 -22.57 -33.83 19.31
C ILE A 542 -23.98 -34.31 19.66
N GLY A 543 -24.09 -35.43 20.36
CA GLY A 543 -25.39 -36.06 20.59
C GLY A 543 -26.09 -36.41 19.28
N SER A 544 -27.29 -35.86 19.05
CA SER A 544 -28.05 -36.03 17.81
C SER A 544 -27.71 -35.00 16.72
N TYR A 545 -26.95 -33.95 17.05
CA TYR A 545 -26.57 -32.91 16.10
C TYR A 545 -25.39 -33.36 15.25
N ASN A 546 -25.52 -33.23 13.93
CA ASN A 546 -24.46 -33.55 12.97
C ASN A 546 -24.01 -32.27 12.27
N PHE A 547 -22.70 -32.03 12.27
CA PHE A 547 -22.14 -30.94 11.49
C PHE A 547 -22.16 -31.27 10.00
N PRO A 548 -22.10 -30.25 9.13
CA PRO A 548 -21.91 -30.46 7.70
C PRO A 548 -20.68 -31.32 7.44
N GLN A 549 -20.88 -32.40 6.67
CA GLN A 549 -19.80 -33.30 6.29
C GLN A 549 -18.75 -32.56 5.46
N GLN A 550 -17.48 -32.79 5.76
CA GLN A 550 -16.37 -32.20 5.01
C GLN A 550 -15.63 -33.28 4.21
N ALA A 551 -15.31 -32.98 2.95
CA ALA A 551 -14.49 -33.85 2.11
C ALA A 551 -13.03 -33.76 2.54
N MET A 552 -12.34 -34.89 2.58
CA MET A 552 -10.94 -34.90 2.99
C MET A 552 -10.01 -34.54 1.82
N SER A 553 -8.97 -33.74 2.10
CA SER A 553 -7.94 -33.38 1.13
C SER A 553 -6.84 -34.45 1.02
N VAL A 554 -6.27 -34.56 -0.18
CA VAL A 554 -5.08 -35.39 -0.45
C VAL A 554 -3.85 -34.61 0.01
N GLY A 555 -3.06 -35.20 0.90
CA GLY A 555 -1.81 -34.63 1.38
C GLY A 555 -0.68 -35.64 1.28
N THR A 556 0.54 -35.17 1.01
CA THR A 556 1.75 -35.99 1.20
C THR A 556 1.87 -36.37 2.67
N ALA A 557 2.45 -37.53 3.00
CA ALA A 557 2.68 -37.91 4.40
C ALA A 557 3.42 -36.78 5.15
N GLY A 558 2.75 -36.16 6.14
CA GLY A 558 3.27 -35.01 6.90
C GLY A 558 2.72 -33.63 6.53
N ASN A 559 2.09 -33.50 5.35
CA ASN A 559 1.30 -32.33 4.96
C ASN A 559 -0.14 -32.54 5.43
N ASN A 560 -0.49 -31.92 6.55
CA ASN A 560 -1.77 -32.14 7.21
C ASN A 560 -2.77 -31.02 6.86
N THR A 561 -4.06 -31.36 6.81
CA THR A 561 -5.14 -30.39 6.64
C THR A 561 -5.87 -30.21 7.96
N LEU A 562 -6.12 -28.96 8.37
CA LEU A 562 -6.96 -28.63 9.52
C LEU A 562 -8.43 -28.55 9.06
N TYR A 563 -9.30 -29.25 9.76
CA TYR A 563 -10.75 -29.14 9.65
C TYR A 563 -11.30 -28.50 10.93
N SER A 564 -12.18 -27.50 10.80
CA SER A 564 -12.89 -26.88 11.94
C SER A 564 -14.39 -27.09 11.82
N PHE A 565 -15.01 -27.34 12.98
CA PHE A 565 -16.44 -27.54 13.18
C PHE A 565 -16.91 -26.67 14.36
N THR A 566 -17.57 -25.56 14.05
CA THR A 566 -17.99 -24.54 15.04
C THR A 566 -19.50 -24.55 15.22
N LEU A 567 -19.97 -24.51 16.47
CA LEU A 567 -21.38 -24.30 16.77
C LEU A 567 -21.79 -22.84 16.49
N GLY A 568 -23.04 -22.64 16.08
CA GLY A 568 -23.62 -21.30 15.99
C GLY A 568 -23.81 -20.67 17.37
N GLU A 569 -23.67 -19.34 17.45
CA GLU A 569 -23.87 -18.59 18.70
C GLU A 569 -25.23 -18.88 19.34
N GLY A 570 -25.24 -19.05 20.67
CA GLY A 570 -26.47 -19.26 21.45
C GLY A 570 -27.08 -20.66 21.36
N VAL A 571 -26.42 -21.61 20.68
CA VAL A 571 -26.91 -22.99 20.54
C VAL A 571 -26.06 -23.96 21.36
N SER A 572 -26.68 -24.63 22.33
CA SER A 572 -26.06 -25.69 23.13
C SER A 572 -26.55 -27.05 22.68
N TYR A 573 -25.62 -27.98 22.43
CA TYR A 573 -25.94 -29.39 22.18
C TYR A 573 -25.28 -30.26 23.24
N GLU A 574 -26.09 -31.06 23.92
CA GLU A 574 -25.61 -32.04 24.88
C GLU A 574 -25.55 -33.43 24.25
N GLY A 575 -24.50 -34.18 24.57
CA GLY A 575 -24.38 -35.57 24.14
C GLY A 575 -22.94 -35.98 23.90
N LYS A 576 -22.77 -37.17 23.32
CA LYS A 576 -21.44 -37.69 23.00
C LYS A 576 -20.86 -36.94 21.80
N VAL A 577 -19.58 -36.59 21.89
CA VAL A 577 -18.84 -36.10 20.72
C VAL A 577 -18.39 -37.30 19.91
N LYS A 578 -18.76 -37.36 18.64
CA LYS A 578 -18.34 -38.40 17.71
C LYS A 578 -17.63 -37.79 16.52
N ILE A 579 -16.45 -38.30 16.23
CA ILE A 579 -15.66 -37.99 15.03
C ILE A 579 -15.59 -39.27 14.22
N SER A 580 -16.13 -39.26 13.01
CA SER A 580 -16.17 -40.42 12.12
C SER A 580 -15.48 -40.11 10.80
N PHE A 581 -14.72 -41.07 10.30
CA PHE A 581 -14.05 -41.02 9.02
C PHE A 581 -14.56 -42.19 8.17
N SER A 582 -14.91 -41.93 6.91
CA SER A 582 -15.51 -42.94 6.02
C SER A 582 -15.14 -42.72 4.56
N GLY A 583 -15.48 -43.69 3.72
CA GLY A 583 -15.31 -43.58 2.27
C GLY A 583 -13.91 -43.91 1.77
N PHE A 584 -13.10 -44.59 2.60
CA PHE A 584 -11.77 -45.08 2.23
C PHE A 584 -11.91 -46.38 1.45
N THR A 585 -11.72 -46.35 0.13
CA THR A 585 -11.72 -47.55 -0.71
C THR A 585 -10.31 -48.08 -0.96
N ASN A 586 -9.31 -47.21 -1.02
CA ASN A 586 -7.87 -47.49 -1.09
C ASN A 586 -7.13 -46.35 -0.38
N GLY A 587 -5.97 -46.60 0.25
CA GLY A 587 -5.14 -45.54 0.85
C GLY A 587 -5.17 -45.51 2.37
N ALA A 588 -4.41 -44.57 2.94
CA ALA A 588 -4.23 -44.42 4.38
C ALA A 588 -4.76 -43.07 4.87
N LEU A 589 -5.37 -43.11 6.06
CA LEU A 589 -5.74 -41.94 6.83
C LEU A 589 -4.60 -41.61 7.80
N TYR A 590 -4.14 -40.35 7.79
CA TYR A 590 -3.15 -39.86 8.74
C TYR A 590 -3.83 -38.93 9.72
N ILE A 591 -3.71 -39.24 11.02
CA ILE A 591 -4.19 -38.36 12.10
C ILE A 591 -2.98 -38.00 12.96
N LYS A 592 -2.82 -36.69 13.20
CA LYS A 592 -1.74 -36.15 14.03
C LYS A 592 -2.25 -35.63 15.37
N ARG A 593 -3.33 -34.84 15.34
CA ARG A 593 -3.92 -34.22 16.52
C ARG A 593 -5.41 -34.02 16.33
N PHE A 594 -6.13 -33.97 17.44
CA PHE A 594 -7.45 -33.36 17.50
C PHE A 594 -7.51 -32.46 18.73
N ALA A 595 -8.39 -31.47 18.68
CA ALA A 595 -8.64 -30.59 19.79
C ALA A 595 -10.14 -30.29 19.92
N ILE A 596 -10.62 -30.18 21.16
CA ILE A 596 -12.02 -29.84 21.47
C ILE A 596 -12.00 -28.60 22.35
N ASN A 597 -12.67 -27.55 21.88
CA ASN A 597 -12.90 -26.33 22.65
C ASN A 597 -14.29 -26.38 23.28
N ALA A 598 -14.37 -26.06 24.56
CA ALA A 598 -15.59 -26.08 25.36
C ALA A 598 -15.62 -24.89 26.31
N THR A 599 -16.71 -24.14 26.36
CA THR A 599 -16.88 -23.04 27.33
C THR A 599 -17.59 -23.49 28.57
#